data_AF-A0A9D7MPV1-F1
#
_entry.id   AF-A0A9D7MPV1-F1
#
_cell.length_a   1.000
_cell.length_b   1.000
_cell.length_c   1.000
_cell.angle_alpha   90.00
_cell.angle_beta   90.00
_cell.angle_gamma   90.00
#
_symmetry.space_group_name_H-M   'P 1'
#
loop_
_entity.id
_entity.type
_entity.pdbx_description
1 polymer ?
#
loop_
_entity_poly.entity_id
_entity_poly.type
_entity_poly.pdbx_seq_one_letter_code
_entity_poly.pdbx_strand_id
1 'polypeptide(L)'
;MQLKAIRIVILFSSSILLASCAKEVPPELLSSNQKKQQTQNQQQGNQEMPNDSIHRQLKSANPHGGDESKSTDSKSGEGWNDEKVVSLTKEADEADAKFKKTGAAGDKTACIDKQMAAANYLMFEADLPPKDKYKPALQRYRRVLEIDPKNDEAMTNKKQIEDIYISMGKPIPE
;
A
#
# COMPACT_ATOMS: atom_id res chain seq x y z
N MET A 1 8.13 45.44 -35.21
CA MET A 1 9.46 44.82 -35.42
C MET A 1 9.37 43.37 -34.99
N GLN A 2 9.30 42.44 -35.96
CA GLN A 2 9.10 41.01 -35.73
C GLN A 2 10.47 40.35 -35.46
N LEU A 3 10.71 39.90 -34.22
CA LEU A 3 11.94 39.19 -33.87
C LEU A 3 11.81 37.71 -34.19
N LYS A 4 12.79 37.22 -34.94
CA LYS A 4 12.83 35.92 -35.63
C LYS A 4 12.98 34.75 -34.65
N ALA A 5 12.21 33.71 -34.90
CA ALA A 5 12.31 32.40 -34.24
C ALA A 5 13.67 31.75 -34.52
N ILE A 6 14.38 31.41 -33.46
CA ILE A 6 15.63 30.62 -33.49
C ILE A 6 15.23 29.14 -33.54
N ARG A 7 15.37 28.51 -34.70
CA ARG A 7 15.24 27.06 -34.88
C ARG A 7 16.60 26.42 -34.63
N ILE A 8 16.80 25.87 -33.44
CA ILE A 8 17.95 25.01 -33.14
C ILE A 8 17.60 23.60 -33.66
N VAL A 9 18.17 23.28 -34.82
CA VAL A 9 18.18 21.95 -35.41
C VAL A 9 19.40 21.23 -34.81
N ILE A 10 19.20 20.36 -33.82
CA ILE A 10 20.22 19.42 -33.36
C ILE A 10 20.01 18.11 -34.11
N LEU A 11 20.84 17.92 -35.13
CA LEU A 11 20.96 16.69 -35.92
C LEU A 11 21.81 15.66 -35.17
N PHE A 12 21.27 14.45 -35.09
CA PHE A 12 21.93 13.14 -35.14
C PHE A 12 23.29 12.94 -34.44
N SER A 13 23.31 12.05 -33.47
CA SER A 13 24.29 10.95 -33.51
C SER A 13 23.67 9.68 -32.96
N SER A 14 23.30 8.80 -33.90
CA SER A 14 23.01 7.40 -33.66
C SER A 14 24.34 6.71 -33.33
N SER A 15 24.41 6.02 -32.20
CA SER A 15 25.44 5.03 -31.94
C SER A 15 24.79 3.84 -31.25
N ILE A 16 24.50 2.85 -32.09
CA ILE A 16 24.18 1.48 -31.74
C ILE A 16 25.48 0.84 -31.24
N LEU A 17 25.49 0.31 -30.02
CA LEU A 17 26.35 -0.81 -29.66
C LEU A 17 25.56 -1.81 -28.81
N LEU A 18 25.19 -2.90 -29.46
CA LEU A 18 24.79 -4.17 -28.86
C LEU A 18 26.02 -4.80 -28.22
N ALA A 19 25.94 -5.15 -26.94
CA ALA A 19 26.83 -6.12 -26.32
C ALA A 19 25.99 -7.04 -25.43
N SER A 20 25.58 -8.15 -26.02
CA SER A 20 25.00 -9.31 -25.37
C SER A 20 26.11 -10.04 -24.60
N CYS A 21 25.95 -10.18 -23.28
CA CYS A 21 26.71 -11.13 -22.47
C CYS A 21 25.72 -11.87 -21.57
N ALA A 22 25.06 -12.88 -22.14
CA ALA A 22 24.41 -13.93 -21.39
C ALA A 22 25.48 -14.69 -20.60
N LYS A 23 25.54 -14.47 -19.29
CA LYS A 23 26.34 -15.28 -18.37
C LYS A 23 25.56 -16.57 -18.13
N GLU A 24 26.05 -17.64 -18.75
CA GLU A 24 25.52 -18.99 -18.68
C GLU A 24 25.38 -19.46 -17.22
N VAL A 25 24.19 -19.99 -16.90
CA VAL A 25 23.90 -20.67 -15.64
C VAL A 25 24.37 -22.11 -15.76
N PRO A 26 25.22 -22.61 -14.84
CA PRO A 26 25.70 -23.99 -14.90
C PRO A 26 24.57 -25.01 -14.65
N PRO A 27 24.49 -26.12 -15.41
CA PRO A 27 23.42 -27.13 -15.35
C PRO A 27 23.47 -28.09 -14.13
N GLU A 28 24.13 -27.72 -13.03
CA GLU A 28 24.38 -28.58 -11.86
C GLU A 28 23.19 -28.71 -10.87
N LEU A 29 21.98 -28.24 -11.20
CA LEU A 29 20.76 -28.49 -10.40
C LEU A 29 19.76 -29.45 -11.06
N LEU A 30 20.16 -30.11 -12.16
CA LEU A 30 19.42 -31.21 -12.76
C LEU A 30 20.04 -32.55 -12.37
N SER A 31 19.84 -32.97 -11.12
CA SER A 31 20.02 -34.38 -10.73
C SER A 31 19.27 -34.72 -9.44
N SER A 32 18.08 -35.30 -9.65
CA SER A 32 17.63 -36.55 -9.04
C SER A 32 18.08 -36.89 -7.62
N ASN A 33 17.16 -36.72 -6.67
CA ASN A 33 17.03 -37.65 -5.54
C ASN A 33 15.57 -38.09 -5.39
N GLN A 34 15.16 -38.99 -6.28
CA GLN A 34 14.08 -39.92 -6.00
C GLN A 34 14.59 -40.93 -4.97
N LYS A 35 14.06 -40.91 -3.74
CA LYS A 35 13.83 -42.15 -2.98
C LYS A 35 12.83 -41.96 -1.84
N LYS A 36 11.72 -42.70 -1.98
CA LYS A 36 10.81 -43.25 -0.94
C LYS A 36 9.97 -42.20 -0.20
N GLN A 37 8.66 -42.03 -0.44
CA GLN A 37 7.59 -43.02 -0.53
C GLN A 37 7.77 -44.19 0.44
N GLN A 38 7.35 -43.97 1.69
CA GLN A 38 6.63 -44.97 2.46
C GLN A 38 5.27 -44.40 2.82
N THR A 39 4.30 -44.77 1.99
CA THR A 39 2.90 -44.83 2.35
C THR A 39 2.70 -46.06 3.23
N GLN A 40 2.25 -45.86 4.47
CA GLN A 40 1.33 -46.81 5.09
C GLN A 40 0.07 -46.04 5.50
N ASN A 41 -1.02 -46.59 5.01
CA ASN A 41 -2.39 -46.13 5.04
C ASN A 41 -3.13 -46.85 6.19
N GLN A 42 -4.37 -46.42 6.43
CA GLN A 42 -5.39 -46.99 7.34
C GLN A 42 -5.36 -46.38 8.76
N GLN A 43 -6.42 -45.85 9.34
CA GLN A 43 -7.88 -46.06 9.20
C GLN A 43 -8.62 -44.71 9.22
N GLN A 44 -9.60 -44.47 8.35
CA GLN A 44 -11.03 -44.79 8.54
C GLN A 44 -11.64 -44.11 9.76
N GLY A 45 -12.47 -43.09 9.52
CA GLY A 45 -13.26 -42.44 10.55
C GLY A 45 -13.94 -41.18 10.04
N ASN A 46 -15.12 -41.35 9.44
CA ASN A 46 -16.08 -40.27 9.27
C ASN A 46 -16.48 -39.81 10.68
N GLN A 47 -15.84 -38.76 11.20
CA GLN A 47 -16.22 -38.14 12.47
C GLN A 47 -16.90 -36.81 12.15
N GLU A 48 -18.22 -36.85 12.12
CA GLU A 48 -19.05 -35.69 12.46
C GLU A 48 -18.50 -35.07 13.75
N MET A 49 -18.26 -33.77 13.72
CA MET A 49 -18.02 -33.02 14.94
C MET A 49 -19.28 -33.11 15.81
N PRO A 50 -19.18 -33.50 17.10
CA PRO A 50 -20.33 -33.46 17.99
C PRO A 50 -20.81 -32.01 18.13
N ASN A 51 -22.07 -31.80 17.76
CA ASN A 51 -22.79 -30.59 18.07
C ASN A 51 -23.09 -30.61 19.58
N ASP A 52 -22.18 -30.07 20.38
CA ASP A 52 -22.35 -29.88 21.82
C ASP A 52 -23.34 -28.73 22.07
N SER A 53 -24.58 -28.97 21.69
CA SER A 53 -25.77 -28.20 22.07
C SER A 53 -26.22 -28.58 23.50
N ILE A 54 -25.32 -28.45 24.48
CA ILE A 54 -25.68 -28.48 25.90
C ILE A 54 -25.42 -27.09 26.48
N HIS A 55 -26.29 -26.13 26.17
CA HIS A 55 -26.69 -25.03 27.07
C HIS A 55 -27.92 -24.33 26.45
N ARG A 56 -29.06 -25.02 26.48
CA ARG A 56 -30.38 -24.40 26.28
C ARG A 56 -31.38 -25.06 27.22
N GLN A 57 -31.65 -24.42 28.36
CA GLN A 57 -32.97 -24.25 28.98
C GLN A 57 -32.86 -23.76 30.42
N LEU A 58 -32.78 -22.45 30.61
CA LEU A 58 -33.46 -21.78 31.72
C LEU A 58 -34.12 -20.52 31.14
N LYS A 59 -35.42 -20.64 30.89
CA LYS A 59 -36.30 -19.52 30.53
C LYS A 59 -37.10 -19.14 31.77
N SER A 60 -37.29 -17.82 31.93
CA SER A 60 -38.10 -17.09 32.92
C SER A 60 -37.27 -16.60 34.11
N ALA A 61 -37.08 -15.30 34.38
CA ALA A 61 -37.96 -14.16 34.13
C ALA A 61 -37.14 -12.87 33.88
N ASN A 62 -37.68 -11.98 33.03
CA ASN A 62 -37.31 -10.56 32.93
C ASN A 62 -38.13 -9.81 34.01
N PRO A 63 -37.65 -8.75 34.70
CA PRO A 63 -37.44 -7.46 34.01
C PRO A 63 -36.33 -6.55 34.60
N HIS A 64 -35.97 -5.53 33.81
CA HIS A 64 -35.32 -4.27 34.20
C HIS A 64 -33.83 -4.29 34.58
N GLY A 65 -33.03 -3.70 33.68
CA GLY A 65 -31.64 -3.39 33.90
C GLY A 65 -30.96 -3.07 32.58
N GLY A 66 -31.45 -2.03 31.91
CA GLY A 66 -30.63 -1.36 30.90
C GLY A 66 -29.42 -0.80 31.63
N ASP A 67 -28.31 -1.49 31.53
CA ASP A 67 -27.01 -0.87 31.72
C ASP A 67 -26.26 -1.06 30.41
N GLU A 68 -26.06 0.08 29.77
CA GLU A 68 -25.30 0.23 28.56
C GLU A 68 -23.95 -0.44 28.78
N SER A 69 -23.77 -1.62 28.17
CA SER A 69 -22.44 -1.99 27.72
C SER A 69 -22.08 -0.95 26.68
N LYS A 70 -21.48 0.12 27.21
CA LYS A 70 -20.86 1.23 26.53
C LYS A 70 -19.87 0.61 25.57
N SER A 71 -20.37 0.26 24.39
CA SER A 71 -19.70 0.41 23.12
C SER A 71 -18.98 1.73 23.24
N THR A 72 -17.72 1.64 23.66
CA THR A 72 -16.84 2.78 23.73
C THR A 72 -16.83 3.31 22.33
N ASP A 73 -17.33 4.54 22.24
CA ASP A 73 -17.48 5.32 21.05
C ASP A 73 -16.33 5.00 20.10
N SER A 74 -16.69 4.68 18.86
CA SER A 74 -15.81 4.82 17.73
C SER A 74 -15.35 6.28 17.70
N LYS A 75 -14.30 6.57 18.46
CA LYS A 75 -13.52 7.80 18.44
C LYS A 75 -12.68 7.74 17.17
N SER A 76 -13.32 7.83 16.01
CA SER A 76 -12.68 7.97 14.70
C SER A 76 -12.06 9.38 14.53
N GLY A 77 -11.55 9.98 15.60
CA GLY A 77 -11.10 11.36 15.62
C GLY A 77 -9.90 11.64 16.51
N GLU A 78 -9.37 10.67 17.27
CA GLU A 78 -8.23 10.93 18.16
C GLU A 78 -6.86 10.73 17.52
N GLY A 79 -6.75 9.85 16.53
CA GLY A 79 -5.46 9.53 15.92
C GLY A 79 -4.91 10.63 14.99
N TRP A 80 -5.76 11.50 14.44
CA TRP A 80 -5.34 12.58 13.54
C TRP A 80 -4.68 13.76 14.26
N ASN A 81 -4.61 13.74 15.59
CA ASN A 81 -3.96 14.79 16.38
C ASN A 81 -2.46 14.57 16.57
N ASP A 82 -1.88 13.54 15.96
CA ASP A 82 -0.43 13.42 15.86
C ASP A 82 0.12 14.64 15.09
N GLU A 83 0.90 15.46 15.79
CA GLU A 83 1.52 16.67 15.27
C GLU A 83 2.31 16.40 13.98
N LYS A 84 2.97 15.24 13.86
CA LYS A 84 3.69 14.87 12.65
C LYS A 84 2.76 14.52 11.50
N VAL A 85 1.64 13.84 11.76
CA VAL A 85 0.63 13.59 10.72
C VAL A 85 0.14 14.92 10.17
N VAL A 86 -0.28 15.84 11.05
CA VAL A 86 -0.78 17.16 10.65
C VAL A 86 0.28 17.96 9.89
N SER A 87 1.51 18.01 10.42
CA SER A 87 2.60 18.76 9.80
C SER A 87 2.99 18.21 8.42
N LEU A 88 3.28 16.91 8.32
CA LEU A 88 3.74 16.31 7.06
C LEU A 88 2.66 16.34 5.98
N THR A 89 1.40 16.07 6.35
CA THR A 89 0.29 16.13 5.38
C THR A 89 0.07 17.54 4.87
N LYS A 90 0.10 18.55 5.76
CA LYS A 90 0.02 19.95 5.38
C LYS A 90 1.17 20.38 4.47
N GLU A 91 2.41 20.05 4.81
CA GLU A 91 3.58 20.38 3.98
C GLU A 91 3.49 19.74 2.58
N ALA A 92 3.01 18.50 2.50
CA ALA A 92 2.80 17.82 1.22
C ALA A 92 1.71 18.49 0.37
N ASP A 93 0.63 18.94 1.00
CA ASP A 93 -0.48 19.60 0.32
C ASP A 93 -0.10 21.02 -0.14
N GLU A 94 0.68 21.75 0.67
CA GLU A 94 1.24 23.06 0.29
C GLU A 94 2.26 22.94 -0.84
N ALA A 95 3.14 21.93 -0.81
CA ALA A 95 4.10 21.68 -1.87
C ALA A 95 3.41 21.32 -3.19
N ASP A 96 2.34 20.50 -3.13
CA ASP A 96 1.54 20.17 -4.32
C ASP A 96 0.78 21.39 -4.86
N ALA A 97 0.18 22.20 -3.99
CA ALA A 97 -0.48 23.44 -4.39
C ALA A 97 0.51 24.42 -5.06
N LYS A 98 1.72 24.55 -4.51
CA LYS A 98 2.79 25.36 -5.08
C LYS A 98 3.22 24.83 -6.44
N PHE A 99 3.49 23.53 -6.56
CA PHE A 99 3.87 22.91 -7.82
C PHE A 99 2.78 23.05 -8.89
N LYS A 100 1.51 22.86 -8.54
CA LYS A 100 0.37 23.08 -9.45
C LYS A 100 0.30 24.53 -9.94
N LYS A 101 0.69 25.50 -9.10
CA LYS A 101 0.71 26.92 -9.46
C LYS A 101 1.88 27.31 -10.35
N THR A 102 3.08 26.80 -10.06
CA THR A 102 4.32 27.26 -10.71
C THR A 102 4.78 26.37 -11.85
N GLY A 103 4.52 25.06 -11.79
CA GLY A 103 5.07 24.05 -12.70
C GLY A 103 6.61 23.97 -12.68
N ALA A 104 7.27 24.63 -11.73
CA ALA A 104 8.72 24.76 -11.72
C ALA A 104 9.40 23.44 -11.34
N ALA A 105 10.55 23.14 -11.96
CA ALA A 105 11.28 21.91 -11.70
C ALA A 105 11.68 21.74 -10.21
N GLY A 106 12.06 22.84 -9.53
CA GLY A 106 12.35 22.79 -8.10
C GLY A 106 11.13 22.49 -7.23
N ASP A 107 9.96 23.04 -7.60
CA ASP A 107 8.70 22.77 -6.89
C ASP A 107 8.20 21.35 -7.19
N LYS A 108 8.50 20.80 -8.37
CA LYS A 108 8.24 19.40 -8.72
C LYS A 108 8.96 18.47 -7.75
N THR A 109 10.27 18.65 -7.57
CA THR A 109 11.08 17.83 -6.65
C THR A 109 10.58 17.96 -5.22
N ALA A 110 10.35 19.19 -4.75
CA ALA A 110 9.80 19.42 -3.41
C ALA A 110 8.42 18.76 -3.22
N CYS A 111 7.55 18.79 -4.22
CA CYS A 111 6.27 18.09 -4.18
C CYS A 111 6.45 16.58 -4.05
N ILE A 112 7.33 15.97 -4.84
CA ILE A 112 7.63 14.53 -4.74
C ILE A 112 8.12 14.18 -3.33
N ASP A 113 9.13 14.90 -2.84
CA ASP A 113 9.77 14.62 -1.54
C ASP A 113 8.77 14.72 -0.39
N LYS A 114 7.94 15.78 -0.37
CA LYS A 114 6.95 15.98 0.69
C LYS A 114 5.80 14.98 0.61
N GLN A 115 5.35 14.63 -0.59
CA GLN A 115 4.33 13.59 -0.76
C GLN A 115 4.84 12.22 -0.32
N MET A 116 6.08 11.85 -0.68
CA MET A 116 6.73 10.62 -0.20
C MET A 116 6.87 10.61 1.32
N ALA A 117 7.35 11.70 1.93
CA ALA A 117 7.51 11.79 3.38
C ALA A 117 6.17 11.60 4.12
N ALA A 118 5.11 12.26 3.67
CA ALA A 118 3.79 12.11 4.25
C ALA A 118 3.21 10.71 4.03
N ALA A 119 3.35 10.14 2.83
CA ALA A 119 2.87 8.79 2.52
C ALA A 119 3.57 7.72 3.35
N ASN A 120 4.90 7.78 3.44
CA ASN A 120 5.71 6.84 4.23
C ASN A 120 5.36 6.96 5.72
N TYR A 121 5.25 8.17 6.27
CA TYR A 121 4.88 8.36 7.67
C TYR A 121 3.48 7.78 7.97
N LEU A 122 2.49 8.10 7.13
CA LEU A 122 1.14 7.54 7.27
C LEU A 122 1.15 6.01 7.20
N MET A 123 1.90 5.42 6.26
CA MET A 123 1.89 3.97 6.09
C MET A 123 2.58 3.24 7.25
N PHE A 124 3.77 3.70 7.66
CA PHE A 124 4.68 2.93 8.51
C PHE A 124 4.74 3.41 9.96
N GLU A 125 4.67 4.72 10.20
CA GLU A 125 5.03 5.32 11.49
C GLU A 125 3.81 5.82 12.28
N ALA A 126 2.78 6.30 11.59
CA ALA A 126 1.63 6.90 12.24
C ALA A 126 0.87 5.88 13.10
N ASP A 127 0.61 6.27 14.35
CA ASP A 127 -0.24 5.53 15.30
C ASP A 127 -1.72 5.78 14.98
N LEU A 128 -2.10 5.32 13.78
CA LEU A 128 -3.43 5.42 13.23
C LEU A 128 -3.96 4.01 12.97
N PRO A 129 -5.28 3.80 13.13
CA PRO A 129 -5.90 2.57 12.64
C PRO A 129 -5.62 2.40 11.13
N PRO A 130 -5.43 1.15 10.64
CA PRO A 130 -5.19 0.86 9.22
C PRO A 130 -6.16 1.57 8.25
N LYS A 131 -7.45 1.64 8.62
CA LYS A 131 -8.50 2.31 7.85
C LYS A 131 -8.26 3.81 7.64
N ASP A 132 -7.59 4.46 8.60
CA ASP A 132 -7.40 5.91 8.63
C ASP A 132 -6.07 6.29 7.98
N LYS A 133 -5.09 5.37 7.89
CA LYS A 133 -3.75 5.67 7.36
C LYS A 133 -3.47 5.15 5.94
N TYR A 134 -4.04 4.01 5.54
CA TYR A 134 -3.73 3.42 4.24
C TYR A 134 -4.36 4.17 3.06
N LYS A 135 -5.62 4.60 3.17
CA LYS A 135 -6.26 5.39 2.11
C LYS A 135 -5.48 6.69 1.80
N PRO A 136 -5.17 7.56 2.78
CA PRO A 136 -4.43 8.79 2.47
C PRO A 136 -3.00 8.50 2.00
N ALA A 137 -2.31 7.49 2.55
CA ALA A 137 -0.99 7.10 2.03
C ALA A 137 -1.05 6.68 0.56
N LEU A 138 -2.06 5.88 0.18
CA LEU A 138 -2.26 5.44 -1.20
C LEU A 138 -2.47 6.60 -2.18
N GLN A 139 -3.31 7.58 -1.79
CA GLN A 139 -3.55 8.77 -2.59
C GLN A 139 -2.26 9.57 -2.82
N ARG A 140 -1.39 9.66 -1.81
CA ARG A 140 -0.11 10.36 -1.90
C ARG A 140 0.89 9.63 -2.79
N TYR A 141 1.00 8.30 -2.71
CA TYR A 141 1.85 7.55 -3.65
C TYR A 141 1.35 7.66 -5.09
N ARG A 142 0.03 7.64 -5.32
CA ARG A 142 -0.52 7.91 -6.65
C ARG A 142 -0.13 9.28 -7.16
N ARG A 143 -0.22 10.31 -6.30
CA ARG A 143 0.19 11.66 -6.66
C ARG A 143 1.68 11.72 -7.03
N VAL A 144 2.55 11.01 -6.31
CA VAL A 144 3.97 10.89 -6.68
C VAL A 144 4.11 10.27 -8.08
N LEU A 145 3.40 9.17 -8.36
CA LEU A 145 3.48 8.47 -9.64
C LEU A 145 2.87 9.25 -10.82
N GLU A 146 1.93 10.17 -10.57
CA GLU A 146 1.47 11.13 -11.58
C GLU A 146 2.57 12.10 -12.02
N ILE A 147 3.44 12.49 -11.08
CA ILE A 147 4.50 13.48 -11.28
C ILE A 147 5.81 12.80 -11.76
N ASP A 148 6.11 11.63 -11.21
CA ASP A 148 7.24 10.77 -11.52
C ASP A 148 6.80 9.30 -11.64
N PRO A 149 6.39 8.86 -12.85
CA PRO A 149 5.95 7.49 -13.09
C PRO A 149 7.02 6.41 -12.87
N LYS A 150 8.29 6.80 -12.72
CA LYS A 150 9.42 5.89 -12.52
C LYS A 150 9.87 5.81 -11.06
N ASN A 151 9.09 6.36 -10.13
CA ASN A 151 9.40 6.26 -8.71
C ASN A 151 9.12 4.83 -8.21
N ASP A 152 10.17 4.02 -8.14
CA ASP A 152 10.08 2.60 -7.77
C ASP A 152 9.57 2.40 -6.33
N GLU A 153 9.93 3.29 -5.41
CA GLU A 153 9.48 3.26 -4.02
C GLU A 153 7.97 3.50 -3.92
N ALA A 154 7.46 4.55 -4.57
CA ALA A 154 6.02 4.84 -4.61
C ALA A 154 5.23 3.70 -5.28
N MET A 155 5.76 3.09 -6.34
CA MET A 155 5.14 1.96 -7.02
C MET A 155 5.03 0.74 -6.11
N THR A 156 6.11 0.44 -5.37
CA THR A 156 6.18 -0.67 -4.42
C THR A 156 5.21 -0.46 -3.26
N ASN A 157 5.25 0.72 -2.63
CA ASN A 157 4.43 1.01 -1.45
C ASN A 157 2.93 1.15 -1.81
N LYS A 158 2.61 1.75 -2.96
CA LYS A 158 1.25 1.75 -3.52
C LYS A 158 0.74 0.31 -3.64
N LYS A 159 1.50 -0.56 -4.31
CA LYS A 159 1.12 -1.96 -4.49
C LYS A 159 0.92 -2.68 -3.17
N GLN A 160 1.79 -2.48 -2.19
CA GLN A 160 1.65 -3.06 -0.87
C GLN A 160 0.32 -2.67 -0.20
N ILE A 161 -0.09 -1.40 -0.29
CA ILE A 161 -1.40 -0.97 0.23
C ILE A 161 -2.55 -1.61 -0.55
N GLU A 162 -2.46 -1.68 -1.88
CA GLU A 162 -3.47 -2.33 -2.73
C GLU A 162 -3.64 -3.82 -2.39
N ASP A 163 -2.53 -4.55 -2.21
CA ASP A 163 -2.52 -5.95 -1.80
C ASP A 163 -3.15 -6.14 -0.40
N ILE A 164 -2.95 -5.19 0.52
CA ILE A 164 -3.63 -5.18 1.83
C ILE A 164 -5.15 -5.07 1.65
N TYR A 165 -5.64 -4.15 0.81
CA TYR A 165 -7.08 -4.04 0.52
C TYR A 165 -7.65 -5.34 -0.07
N ILE A 166 -6.96 -5.92 -1.05
CA ILE A 166 -7.34 -7.19 -1.68
C ILE A 166 -7.41 -8.30 -0.62
N SER A 167 -6.40 -8.43 0.25
CA SER A 167 -6.36 -9.45 1.30
C SER A 167 -7.51 -9.33 2.32
N MET A 168 -8.02 -8.11 2.54
CA MET A 168 -9.17 -7.85 3.40
C MET A 168 -10.51 -8.07 2.68
N GLY A 169 -10.50 -8.46 1.39
CA GLY A 169 -11.69 -8.56 0.55
C GLY A 169 -12.37 -7.20 0.33
N LYS A 170 -11.61 -6.11 0.39
CA LYS A 170 -12.12 -4.74 0.22
C LYS A 170 -11.72 -4.21 -1.15
N PRO A 171 -12.57 -3.37 -1.80
CA PRO A 171 -12.17 -2.69 -3.01
C PRO A 171 -11.03 -1.71 -2.70
N ILE A 172 -10.14 -1.54 -3.67
CA ILE A 172 -9.10 -0.52 -3.62
C ILE A 172 -9.79 0.84 -3.72
N PRO A 173 -9.60 1.76 -2.76
CA PRO A 173 -10.22 3.08 -2.81
C PRO A 173 -9.56 3.93 -3.90
N GLU A 174 -10.31 4.90 -4.42
CA GLU A 174 -9.84 5.96 -5.33
C GLU A 174 -9.12 7.10 -4.56
#